data_AF-A0A1I6UCA4-F1
#
_entry.id   AF-A0A1I6UCA4-F1
#
_cell.length_a   1.000
_cell.length_b   1.000
_cell.length_c   1.000
_cell.angle_alpha   90.00
_cell.angle_beta   90.00
_cell.angle_gamma   90.00
#
_symmetry.space_group_name_H-M   'P 1'
#
loop_
_entity.id
_entity.type
_entity.pdbx_description
1 polymer ?
#
loop_
_entity_poly.entity_id
_entity_poly.type
_entity_poly.pdbx_seq_one_letter_code
_entity_poly.pdbx_strand_id
1 'polypeptide(L)'
;MMNRFSRLEKQSENKPIRLHLALTDEALSNDQKVMMKRYGESLTGETITRDIVIPSDMPLHHLHYAIQKLFGFQNSHLRSFYLPEEVYSKLTNNTVKGWSELVGVLFQPPSEFERDLFWDDDYKRGSINTWLKKKYTGPYHYHGLLEIPEVAKRDVEALLERFKLLRVYESPEDCVGTLKPIIDLTLEEMADDLYIEAGTESLLERLEVRQVLAAQGEPLSDRNVFPVTHKLIYNYDFGDDWIVEITKVDGFDDLLSQHAISWFEIDQAKEIVIDQHRPVCLHKQGLSVLDNVGGLSGFANFLRTIYEGEDKEEVKMTRAWARSLGWSDKKIANNKIL
;
A
#
# COMPACT_ATOMS: atom_id res chain seq x y z
N MET A 1 -22.26 -23.26 24.06
CA MET A 1 -20.99 -23.79 24.62
C MET A 1 -19.90 -23.97 23.55
N MET A 2 -20.19 -23.78 22.26
CA MET A 2 -19.21 -23.37 21.24
C MET A 2 -19.00 -21.86 21.38
N ASN A 3 -17.84 -21.39 21.87
CA ASN A 3 -17.32 -20.00 21.68
C ASN A 3 -16.16 -19.57 22.62
N ARG A 4 -15.68 -20.43 23.53
CA ARG A 4 -14.45 -20.12 24.29
C ARG A 4 -13.20 -20.77 23.69
N PHE A 5 -13.31 -22.02 23.23
CA PHE A 5 -12.17 -22.73 22.64
C PHE A 5 -11.73 -22.15 21.29
N SER A 6 -12.67 -21.80 20.39
CA SER A 6 -12.34 -21.15 19.11
C SER A 6 -11.72 -19.75 19.25
N ARG A 7 -12.05 -19.02 20.32
CA ARG A 7 -11.49 -17.70 20.62
C ARG A 7 -10.07 -17.80 21.21
N LEU A 8 -9.81 -18.85 22.00
CA LEU A 8 -8.49 -19.15 22.55
C LEU A 8 -7.52 -19.72 21.50
N GLU A 9 -8.01 -20.53 20.54
CA GLU A 9 -7.21 -20.98 19.39
C GLU A 9 -6.85 -19.83 18.45
N LYS A 10 -7.79 -18.94 18.10
CA LYS A 10 -7.48 -17.72 17.32
C LYS A 10 -6.53 -16.74 18.05
N GLN A 11 -6.62 -16.64 19.38
CA GLN A 11 -5.66 -15.84 20.16
C GLN A 11 -4.24 -16.43 20.17
N SER A 12 -4.09 -17.75 19.95
CA SER A 12 -2.78 -18.40 19.85
C SER A 12 -2.11 -18.24 18.47
N GLU A 13 -2.86 -17.88 17.43
CA GLU A 13 -2.36 -17.66 16.07
C GLU A 13 -2.07 -16.18 15.74
N ASN A 14 -2.62 -15.22 16.50
CA ASN A 14 -2.51 -13.81 16.16
C ASN A 14 -1.23 -13.16 16.69
N LYS A 15 -0.09 -13.55 16.11
CA LYS A 15 1.23 -13.07 16.54
C LYS A 15 1.51 -11.69 15.94
N PRO A 16 1.75 -10.63 16.73
CA PRO A 16 2.06 -9.32 16.18
C PRO A 16 3.26 -9.39 15.21
N ILE A 17 3.13 -8.79 14.03
CA ILE A 17 4.22 -8.67 13.06
C ILE A 17 4.65 -7.20 12.95
N ARG A 18 5.95 -6.99 12.75
CA ARG A 18 6.52 -5.66 12.58
C ARG A 18 6.71 -5.37 11.09
N LEU A 19 6.25 -4.19 10.67
CA LEU A 19 6.50 -3.65 9.35
C LEU A 19 7.34 -2.37 9.44
N HIS A 20 8.21 -2.20 8.45
CA HIS A 20 8.86 -0.94 8.13
C HIS A 20 8.25 -0.38 6.85
N LEU A 21 7.73 0.84 6.93
CA LEU A 21 7.14 1.58 5.82
C LEU A 21 8.07 2.73 5.46
N ALA A 22 8.46 2.84 4.19
CA ALA A 22 9.27 3.94 3.68
C ALA A 22 8.53 4.60 2.52
N LEU A 23 8.09 5.85 2.71
CA LEU A 23 7.64 6.70 1.62
C LEU A 23 8.87 7.24 0.89
N THR A 24 8.96 6.96 -0.40
CA THR A 24 10.14 7.22 -1.23
C THR A 24 9.73 7.86 -2.56
N ASP A 25 10.71 8.48 -3.22
CA ASP A 25 10.59 9.01 -4.58
C ASP A 25 12.01 9.04 -5.17
N GLU A 26 12.25 8.22 -6.20
CA GLU A 26 13.56 8.09 -6.83
C GLU A 26 13.95 9.34 -7.64
N ALA A 27 12.98 10.17 -8.02
CA ALA A 27 13.17 11.37 -8.83
C ALA A 27 13.48 12.63 -8.00
N LEU A 28 13.62 12.51 -6.67
CA LEU A 28 13.98 13.65 -5.81
C LEU A 28 15.33 14.26 -6.20
N SER A 29 15.30 15.54 -6.58
CA SER A 29 16.50 16.34 -6.81
C SER A 29 17.29 16.56 -5.50
N ASN A 30 18.59 16.85 -5.62
CA ASN A 30 19.43 17.16 -4.46
C ASN A 30 18.87 18.31 -3.62
N ASP A 31 18.35 19.36 -4.27
CA ASP A 31 17.79 20.51 -3.56
C ASP A 31 16.51 20.14 -2.80
N GLN A 32 15.70 19.23 -3.32
CA GLN A 32 14.51 18.71 -2.62
C GLN A 32 14.91 17.84 -1.44
N LYS A 33 15.91 16.97 -1.58
CA LYS A 33 16.47 16.19 -0.46
C LYS A 33 16.96 17.10 0.67
N VAL A 34 17.56 18.24 0.35
CA VAL A 34 17.96 19.25 1.34
C VAL A 34 16.74 19.84 2.07
N MET A 35 15.64 20.14 1.37
CA MET A 35 14.40 20.64 2.00
C MET A 35 13.79 19.60 2.92
N MET A 36 13.74 18.34 2.48
CA MET A 36 13.26 17.22 3.28
C MET A 36 14.09 17.04 4.56
N LYS A 37 15.41 17.20 4.47
CA LYS A 37 16.30 17.13 5.63
C LYS A 37 16.16 18.29 6.60
N ARG A 38 16.03 19.53 6.09
CA ARG A 38 15.93 20.74 6.92
C ARG A 38 14.57 20.90 7.58
N TYR A 39 13.50 20.65 6.83
CA TYR A 39 12.14 21.02 7.21
C TYR A 39 11.17 19.85 7.26
N GLY A 40 11.49 18.74 6.58
CA GLY A 40 10.65 17.55 6.54
C GLY A 40 10.90 16.55 7.66
N GLU A 41 11.83 16.84 8.59
CA GLU A 41 12.31 15.93 9.64
C GLU A 41 12.84 14.57 9.11
N SER A 42 13.23 14.50 7.84
CA SER A 42 13.86 13.31 7.25
C SER A 42 15.35 13.28 7.59
N LEU A 43 15.88 12.15 8.06
CA LEU A 43 17.28 12.04 8.45
C LEU A 43 18.22 12.14 7.25
N THR A 44 17.89 11.44 6.17
CA THR A 44 18.67 11.42 4.91
C THR A 44 18.21 12.49 3.93
N GLY A 45 16.95 12.91 4.03
CA GLY A 45 16.28 13.75 3.03
C GLY A 45 15.61 12.94 1.91
N GLU A 46 15.76 11.62 1.90
CA GLU A 46 15.29 10.75 0.80
C GLU A 46 13.97 10.07 1.13
N THR A 47 13.70 9.81 2.40
CA THR A 47 12.54 9.01 2.82
C THR A 47 11.84 9.58 4.05
N ILE A 48 10.55 9.29 4.17
CA ILE A 48 9.76 9.44 5.40
C ILE A 48 9.38 8.03 5.84
N THR A 49 9.71 7.65 7.07
CA THR A 49 9.55 6.25 7.51
C THR A 49 8.65 6.10 8.72
N ARG A 50 8.04 4.92 8.83
CA ARG A 50 7.19 4.50 9.95
C ARG A 50 7.49 3.05 10.28
N ASP A 51 7.80 2.76 11.53
CA ASP A 51 7.85 1.40 12.04
C ASP A 51 6.58 1.11 12.83
N ILE A 52 5.86 0.06 12.43
CA ILE A 52 4.58 -0.30 13.02
C ILE A 52 4.55 -1.77 13.43
N VAL A 53 3.72 -2.08 14.40
CA VAL A 53 3.34 -3.46 14.74
C VAL A 53 1.86 -3.62 14.43
N ILE A 54 1.51 -4.70 13.72
CA ILE A 54 0.14 -4.97 13.28
C ILE A 54 -0.29 -6.38 13.71
N PRO A 55 -1.60 -6.65 13.87
CA PRO A 55 -2.11 -8.02 13.97
C PRO A 55 -1.74 -8.80 12.71
N SER A 56 -1.34 -10.06 12.87
CA SER A 56 -0.85 -10.88 11.75
C SER A 56 -1.91 -11.19 10.69
N ASP A 57 -3.19 -11.17 11.08
CA ASP A 57 -4.33 -11.40 10.21
C ASP A 57 -4.86 -10.12 9.54
N MET A 58 -4.13 -8.99 9.66
CA MET A 58 -4.51 -7.74 8.98
C MET A 58 -4.43 -7.89 7.46
N PRO A 59 -5.55 -7.66 6.72
CA PRO A 59 -5.55 -7.62 5.27
C PRO A 59 -4.91 -6.35 4.71
N LEU A 60 -4.43 -6.39 3.47
CA LEU A 60 -3.92 -5.23 2.74
C LEU A 60 -4.93 -4.07 2.72
N HIS A 61 -6.22 -4.37 2.55
CA HIS A 61 -7.32 -3.38 2.63
C HIS A 61 -7.30 -2.55 3.92
N HIS A 62 -7.06 -3.20 5.06
CA HIS A 62 -7.06 -2.52 6.36
C HIS A 62 -5.71 -1.85 6.64
N LEU A 63 -4.62 -2.40 6.07
CA LEU A 63 -3.31 -1.77 6.09
C LEU A 63 -3.33 -0.44 5.33
N HIS A 64 -4.03 -0.34 4.19
CA HIS A 64 -4.26 0.94 3.49
C HIS A 64 -4.72 2.03 4.45
N TYR A 65 -5.81 1.81 5.19
CA TYR A 65 -6.31 2.80 6.13
C TYR A 65 -5.33 3.15 7.27
N ALA A 66 -4.49 2.20 7.69
CA ALA A 66 -3.41 2.48 8.62
C ALA A 66 -2.33 3.37 7.98
N ILE A 67 -1.93 3.10 6.73
CA ILE A 67 -0.98 3.91 5.95
C ILE A 67 -1.52 5.33 5.79
N GLN A 68 -2.79 5.49 5.41
CA GLN A 68 -3.45 6.80 5.31
C GLN A 68 -3.26 7.60 6.60
N LYS A 69 -3.53 6.97 7.75
CA LYS A 69 -3.40 7.64 9.05
C LYS A 69 -1.95 7.97 9.42
N LEU A 70 -0.99 7.11 9.07
CA LEU A 70 0.43 7.24 9.39
C LEU A 70 1.11 8.38 8.61
N PHE A 71 0.72 8.56 7.35
CA PHE A 71 1.31 9.56 6.46
C PHE A 71 0.49 10.85 6.36
N GLY A 72 -0.78 10.85 6.75
CA GLY A 72 -1.63 12.05 6.79
C GLY A 72 -2.54 12.23 5.57
N PHE A 73 -2.65 11.20 4.73
CA PHE A 73 -3.53 11.18 3.56
C PHE A 73 -5.02 11.20 3.96
N GLN A 74 -5.87 11.72 3.07
CA GLN A 74 -7.30 11.96 3.34
C GLN A 74 -8.23 10.89 2.76
N ASN A 75 -7.71 9.76 2.25
CA ASN A 75 -8.48 8.68 1.62
C ASN A 75 -9.40 9.21 0.50
N SER A 76 -8.87 10.03 -0.41
CA SER A 76 -9.64 10.69 -1.47
C SER A 76 -9.28 10.24 -2.88
N HIS A 77 -8.34 9.29 -3.00
CA HIS A 77 -7.72 8.91 -4.26
C HIS A 77 -7.68 7.38 -4.45
N LEU A 78 -7.45 6.96 -5.69
CA LEU A 78 -7.17 5.56 -6.05
C LEU A 78 -5.88 5.08 -5.39
N ARG A 79 -5.78 3.75 -5.25
CA ARG A 79 -4.64 3.08 -4.63
C ARG A 79 -4.49 1.68 -5.19
N SER A 80 -3.30 1.12 -5.05
CA SER A 80 -3.04 -0.29 -5.29
C SER A 80 -1.85 -0.78 -4.48
N PHE A 81 -1.83 -2.09 -4.23
CA PHE A 81 -0.64 -2.81 -3.76
C PHE A 81 -0.04 -3.59 -4.92
N TYR A 82 1.27 -3.54 -5.08
CA TYR A 82 2.02 -4.21 -6.13
C TYR A 82 3.18 -5.04 -5.58
N LEU A 83 3.64 -5.97 -6.41
CA LEU A 83 4.91 -6.65 -6.23
C LEU A 83 6.01 -5.85 -6.93
N PRO A 84 7.28 -5.98 -6.51
CA PRO A 84 8.41 -5.53 -7.32
C PRO A 84 8.37 -6.16 -8.71
N GLU A 85 8.72 -5.39 -9.75
CA GLU A 85 8.64 -5.80 -11.16
C GLU A 85 9.31 -7.15 -11.43
N GLU A 86 10.49 -7.38 -10.84
CA GLU A 86 11.23 -8.65 -10.97
C GLU A 86 10.43 -9.85 -10.42
N VAL A 87 9.72 -9.66 -9.30
CA VAL A 87 8.90 -10.70 -8.67
C VAL A 87 7.64 -10.92 -9.50
N TYR A 88 6.98 -9.85 -9.93
CA TYR A 88 5.82 -9.92 -10.81
C TYR A 88 6.13 -10.68 -12.10
N SER A 89 7.20 -10.28 -12.79
CA SER A 89 7.66 -10.89 -14.04
C SER A 89 7.95 -12.38 -13.88
N LYS A 90 8.59 -12.77 -12.77
CA LYS A 90 8.90 -14.18 -12.48
C LYS A 90 7.64 -15.02 -12.23
N LEU A 91 6.63 -14.47 -11.56
CA LEU A 91 5.41 -15.19 -11.22
C LEU A 91 4.49 -15.36 -12.43
N THR A 92 4.38 -14.33 -13.27
CA THR A 92 3.49 -14.35 -14.46
C THR A 92 4.18 -14.86 -15.71
N ASN A 93 5.52 -15.00 -15.67
CA ASN A 93 6.38 -15.16 -16.85
C ASN A 93 6.14 -14.07 -17.91
N ASN A 94 5.60 -12.91 -17.52
CA ASN A 94 5.12 -11.85 -18.42
C ASN A 94 4.14 -12.34 -19.50
N THR A 95 3.37 -13.38 -19.22
CA THR A 95 2.37 -13.95 -20.13
C THR A 95 0.95 -13.75 -19.63
N VAL A 96 0.00 -13.57 -20.56
CA VAL A 96 -1.43 -13.53 -20.22
C VAL A 96 -1.86 -14.80 -19.51
N LYS A 97 -1.36 -15.96 -19.95
CA LYS A 97 -1.64 -17.23 -19.28
C LYS A 97 -1.16 -17.24 -17.83
N GLY A 98 0.11 -16.91 -17.57
CA GLY A 98 0.64 -16.93 -16.21
C GLY A 98 -0.05 -15.92 -15.29
N TRP A 99 -0.41 -14.74 -15.80
CA TRP A 99 -1.21 -13.77 -15.05
C TRP A 99 -2.64 -14.28 -14.76
N SER A 100 -3.36 -14.75 -15.78
CA SER A 100 -4.76 -15.18 -15.64
C SER A 100 -4.92 -16.39 -14.70
N GLU A 101 -3.90 -17.25 -14.59
CA GLU A 101 -3.86 -18.35 -13.61
C GLU A 101 -3.74 -17.85 -12.15
N LEU A 102 -3.24 -16.63 -11.94
CA LEU A 102 -3.05 -16.00 -10.63
C LEU A 102 -4.14 -14.97 -10.27
N VAL A 103 -5.03 -14.62 -11.20
CA VAL A 103 -6.19 -13.76 -10.92
C VAL A 103 -7.14 -14.44 -9.92
N GLY A 104 -7.56 -13.70 -8.89
CA GLY A 104 -8.39 -14.20 -7.80
C GLY A 104 -7.63 -15.01 -6.74
N VAL A 105 -6.36 -15.32 -6.98
CA VAL A 105 -5.43 -15.91 -6.00
C VAL A 105 -4.47 -14.85 -5.44
N LEU A 106 -3.85 -14.08 -6.32
CA LEU A 106 -2.86 -13.05 -5.99
C LEU A 106 -3.24 -11.68 -6.57
N PHE A 107 -3.66 -11.65 -7.83
CA PHE A 107 -4.00 -10.41 -8.54
C PHE A 107 -5.51 -10.18 -8.58
N GLN A 108 -5.90 -8.91 -8.58
CA GLN A 108 -7.27 -8.46 -8.76
C GLN A 108 -7.82 -8.85 -10.14
N PRO A 109 -9.13 -9.12 -10.24
CA PRO A 109 -9.75 -9.40 -11.52
C PRO A 109 -9.82 -8.16 -12.42
N PRO A 110 -9.89 -8.33 -13.76
CA PRO A 110 -9.88 -7.21 -14.71
C PRO A 110 -11.00 -6.18 -14.54
N SER A 111 -12.17 -6.61 -14.07
CA SER A 111 -13.30 -5.72 -13.80
C SER A 111 -13.26 -5.08 -12.40
N GLU A 112 -12.22 -5.35 -11.60
CA GLU A 112 -12.02 -4.70 -10.30
C GLU A 112 -11.91 -3.19 -10.49
N PHE A 113 -12.81 -2.45 -9.86
CA PHE A 113 -12.80 -1.01 -9.98
C PHE A 113 -13.41 -0.36 -8.73
N GLU A 114 -13.63 0.96 -8.80
CA GLU A 114 -14.01 1.80 -7.66
C GLU A 114 -15.17 1.22 -6.82
N ARG A 115 -16.18 0.64 -7.45
CA ARG A 115 -17.37 0.19 -6.71
C ARG A 115 -17.04 -0.90 -5.68
N ASP A 116 -16.16 -1.84 -6.03
CA ASP A 116 -15.81 -2.96 -5.15
C ASP A 116 -14.63 -2.57 -4.25
N LEU A 117 -13.65 -1.83 -4.76
CA LEU A 117 -12.49 -1.36 -3.98
C LEU A 117 -12.84 -0.39 -2.83
N PHE A 118 -13.90 0.41 -3.01
CA PHE A 118 -14.42 1.38 -2.03
C PHE A 118 -15.74 0.93 -1.40
N TRP A 119 -16.00 -0.38 -1.36
CA TRP A 119 -17.25 -0.96 -0.84
C TRP A 119 -17.61 -0.47 0.56
N ASP A 120 -16.60 -0.12 1.37
CA ASP A 120 -16.75 0.33 2.75
C ASP A 120 -16.49 1.82 2.95
N ASP A 121 -16.32 2.62 1.90
CA ASP A 121 -16.15 4.07 2.06
C ASP A 121 -17.51 4.75 2.38
N ASP A 122 -17.90 4.63 3.65
CA ASP A 122 -19.20 4.98 4.17
C ASP A 122 -19.18 6.23 5.07
N TYR A 123 -18.12 7.03 4.99
CA TYR A 123 -17.99 8.23 5.80
C TYR A 123 -19.07 9.27 5.45
N LYS A 124 -19.87 9.65 6.45
CA LYS A 124 -20.95 10.64 6.28
C LYS A 124 -20.76 11.91 7.10
N ARG A 125 -20.40 11.76 8.38
CA ARG A 125 -20.23 12.86 9.34
C ARG A 125 -19.55 12.38 10.62
N GLY A 126 -18.99 13.33 11.37
CA GLY A 126 -18.38 13.08 12.68
C GLY A 126 -16.88 13.31 12.67
N SER A 127 -16.16 12.61 13.55
CA SER A 127 -14.70 12.66 13.55
C SER A 127 -14.16 11.68 12.51
N ILE A 128 -13.54 12.20 11.45
CA ILE A 128 -12.85 11.39 10.44
C ILE A 128 -11.82 10.44 11.08
N ASN A 129 -11.10 10.90 12.12
CA ASN A 129 -10.15 10.08 12.86
C ASN A 129 -10.80 8.88 13.55
N THR A 130 -12.02 9.04 14.08
CA THR A 130 -12.75 7.95 14.73
C THR A 130 -13.27 6.96 13.69
N TRP A 131 -13.72 7.45 12.53
CA TRP A 131 -14.12 6.60 11.41
C TRP A 131 -12.93 5.79 10.88
N LEU A 132 -11.83 6.46 10.55
CA LEU A 132 -10.62 5.83 10.03
C LEU A 132 -10.06 4.81 11.03
N LYS A 133 -10.12 5.10 12.33
CA LYS A 133 -9.72 4.16 13.38
C LYS A 133 -10.49 2.84 13.34
N LYS A 134 -11.78 2.87 13.01
CA LYS A 134 -12.57 1.64 12.86
C LYS A 134 -12.15 0.83 11.64
N LYS A 135 -11.62 1.48 10.61
CA LYS A 135 -11.20 0.83 9.36
C LYS A 135 -9.93 0.00 9.48
N TYR A 136 -9.03 0.36 10.40
CA TYR A 136 -7.82 -0.44 10.68
C TYR A 136 -7.86 -1.16 12.03
N THR A 137 -9.01 -1.17 12.73
CA THR A 137 -9.21 -1.93 13.97
C THR A 137 -10.13 -3.10 13.67
N GLY A 138 -9.69 -4.32 13.97
CA GLY A 138 -10.52 -5.49 13.68
C GLY A 138 -11.62 -5.77 14.71
N PRO A 139 -12.33 -6.90 14.57
CA PRO A 139 -12.06 -7.99 13.62
C PRO A 139 -12.15 -7.54 12.16
N TYR A 140 -11.20 -7.98 11.34
CA TYR A 140 -11.11 -7.58 9.94
C TYR A 140 -12.08 -8.37 9.06
N HIS A 141 -12.78 -7.65 8.19
CA HIS A 141 -13.71 -8.24 7.24
C HIS A 141 -13.57 -7.53 5.90
N TYR A 142 -13.34 -8.29 4.85
CA TYR A 142 -13.36 -7.79 3.48
C TYR A 142 -14.65 -8.27 2.80
N HIS A 143 -15.40 -7.34 2.22
CA HIS A 143 -16.71 -7.62 1.62
C HIS A 143 -16.79 -7.25 0.13
N GLY A 144 -15.65 -6.98 -0.52
CA GLY A 144 -15.58 -6.90 -1.98
C GLY A 144 -16.01 -8.24 -2.60
N LEU A 145 -16.86 -8.17 -3.61
CA LEU A 145 -17.46 -9.30 -4.29
C LEU A 145 -16.56 -9.87 -5.38
N LEU A 146 -15.78 -9.01 -6.04
CA LEU A 146 -14.99 -9.38 -7.20
C LEU A 146 -13.76 -10.21 -6.78
N GLU A 147 -13.17 -9.92 -5.62
CA GLU A 147 -12.06 -10.69 -5.08
C GLU A 147 -12.45 -12.09 -4.55
N ILE A 148 -13.74 -12.47 -4.57
CA ILE A 148 -14.18 -13.83 -4.27
C ILE A 148 -13.61 -14.77 -5.36
N PRO A 149 -12.87 -15.84 -5.02
CA PRO A 149 -12.11 -16.64 -6.00
C PRO A 149 -12.93 -17.11 -7.21
N GLU A 150 -14.17 -17.58 -7.00
CA GLU A 150 -15.03 -18.04 -8.08
C GLU A 150 -15.56 -16.89 -8.95
N VAL A 151 -15.72 -15.70 -8.38
CA VAL A 151 -16.15 -14.49 -9.11
C VAL A 151 -14.98 -13.95 -9.94
N ALA A 152 -13.82 -13.75 -9.33
CA ALA A 152 -12.60 -13.32 -10.01
C ALA A 152 -12.25 -14.24 -11.18
N LYS A 153 -12.34 -15.55 -10.98
CA LYS A 153 -12.08 -16.54 -12.04
C LYS A 153 -13.04 -16.40 -13.22
N ARG A 154 -14.34 -16.25 -12.94
CA ARG A 154 -15.34 -16.05 -14.02
C ARG A 154 -15.12 -14.72 -14.74
N ASP A 155 -14.67 -13.69 -14.03
CA ASP A 155 -14.40 -12.38 -14.60
C ASP A 155 -13.25 -12.43 -15.62
N VAL A 156 -12.12 -13.03 -15.25
CA VAL A 156 -11.00 -13.20 -16.19
C VAL A 156 -11.34 -14.15 -17.34
N GLU A 157 -12.09 -15.22 -17.10
CA GLU A 157 -12.59 -16.11 -18.16
C GLU A 157 -13.50 -15.37 -19.15
N ALA A 158 -14.37 -14.48 -18.66
CA ALA A 158 -15.22 -13.66 -19.51
C ALA A 158 -14.44 -12.66 -20.36
N LEU A 159 -13.36 -12.06 -19.81
CA LEU A 159 -12.45 -11.22 -20.58
C LEU A 159 -11.76 -12.03 -21.69
N LEU A 160 -11.20 -13.19 -21.35
CA LEU A 160 -10.48 -14.03 -22.31
C LEU A 160 -11.38 -14.54 -23.45
N GLU A 161 -12.64 -14.87 -23.16
CA GLU A 161 -13.59 -15.28 -24.21
C GLU A 161 -14.06 -14.08 -25.05
N ARG A 162 -14.26 -12.91 -24.43
CA ARG A 162 -14.64 -11.68 -25.14
C ARG A 162 -13.55 -11.22 -26.10
N PHE A 163 -12.29 -11.31 -25.70
CA PHE A 163 -11.11 -10.88 -26.45
C PHE A 163 -10.28 -12.06 -26.94
N LYS A 164 -10.94 -13.11 -27.42
CA LYS A 164 -10.31 -14.39 -27.77
C LYS A 164 -9.12 -14.28 -28.73
N LEU A 165 -9.18 -13.34 -29.67
CA LEU A 165 -8.10 -13.05 -30.61
C LEU A 165 -7.80 -11.55 -30.52
N LEU A 166 -6.53 -11.21 -30.32
CA LEU A 166 -6.03 -9.84 -30.40
C LEU A 166 -5.05 -9.70 -31.56
N ARG A 167 -4.88 -8.48 -32.04
CA ARG A 167 -3.96 -8.18 -33.14
C ARG A 167 -2.59 -7.84 -32.57
N VAL A 168 -1.56 -8.55 -33.05
CA VAL A 168 -0.16 -8.34 -32.66
C VAL A 168 0.66 -7.87 -33.85
N TYR A 169 1.53 -6.90 -33.62
CA TYR A 169 2.46 -6.35 -34.61
C TYR A 169 3.88 -6.81 -34.28
N GLU A 170 4.68 -7.24 -35.27
CA GLU A 170 6.05 -7.73 -35.02
C GLU A 170 7.05 -6.57 -34.90
N SER A 171 6.74 -5.42 -35.53
CA SER A 171 7.43 -4.14 -35.40
C SER A 171 6.45 -2.97 -35.28
N PRO A 172 6.81 -1.87 -34.59
CA PRO A 172 6.06 -0.61 -34.61
C PRO A 172 5.82 -0.05 -36.03
N GLU A 173 6.62 -0.43 -37.02
CA GLU A 173 6.45 0.00 -38.42
C GLU A 173 5.45 -0.85 -39.21
N ASP A 174 4.97 -1.97 -38.64
CA ASP A 174 4.09 -2.88 -39.35
C ASP A 174 2.66 -2.33 -39.46
N CYS A 175 2.19 -2.16 -40.70
CA CYS A 175 0.80 -1.78 -40.96
C CYS A 175 -0.18 -2.98 -40.90
N VAL A 176 0.31 -4.21 -40.76
CA VAL A 176 -0.49 -5.44 -40.84
C VAL A 176 -0.15 -6.38 -39.68
N GLY A 177 -0.92 -6.30 -38.60
CA GLY A 177 -0.78 -7.22 -37.47
C GLY A 177 -1.44 -8.59 -37.73
N THR A 178 -0.93 -9.62 -37.05
CA THR A 178 -1.46 -10.99 -37.08
C THR A 178 -2.42 -11.22 -35.91
N LEU A 179 -3.54 -11.92 -36.15
CA LEU A 179 -4.45 -12.32 -35.07
C LEU A 179 -3.89 -13.54 -34.34
N LYS A 180 -3.72 -13.41 -33.02
CA LYS A 180 -3.24 -14.48 -32.13
C LYS A 180 -4.21 -14.68 -30.96
N PRO A 181 -4.35 -15.91 -30.42
CA PRO A 181 -5.11 -16.14 -29.20
C PRO A 181 -4.57 -15.31 -28.04
N ILE A 182 -5.43 -14.58 -27.33
CA ILE A 182 -5.02 -13.71 -26.20
C ILE A 182 -4.25 -14.48 -25.12
N ILE A 183 -4.61 -15.74 -24.89
CA ILE A 183 -3.97 -16.59 -23.88
C ILE A 183 -2.51 -16.93 -24.21
N ASP A 184 -2.13 -16.85 -25.49
CA ASP A 184 -0.78 -17.16 -25.96
C ASP A 184 0.12 -15.90 -26.02
N LEU A 185 -0.39 -14.73 -25.63
CA LEU A 185 0.32 -13.45 -25.69
C LEU A 185 1.16 -13.17 -24.46
N THR A 186 2.14 -12.28 -24.63
CA THR A 186 2.72 -11.55 -23.51
C THR A 186 1.74 -10.51 -22.96
N LEU A 187 1.98 -10.06 -21.73
CA LEU A 187 1.17 -8.98 -21.13
C LEU A 187 1.35 -7.65 -21.88
N GLU A 188 2.54 -7.39 -22.41
CA GLU A 188 2.84 -6.22 -23.25
C GLU A 188 2.07 -6.26 -24.57
N GLU A 189 2.13 -7.38 -25.30
CA GLU A 189 1.37 -7.58 -26.54
C GLU A 189 -0.15 -7.44 -26.31
N MET A 190 -0.66 -7.85 -25.14
CA MET A 190 -2.06 -7.65 -24.78
C MET A 190 -2.37 -6.17 -24.53
N ALA A 191 -1.50 -5.46 -23.80
CA ALA A 191 -1.72 -4.06 -23.44
C ALA A 191 -1.74 -3.10 -24.65
N ASP A 192 -1.09 -3.48 -25.75
CA ASP A 192 -1.10 -2.71 -27.00
C ASP A 192 -2.48 -2.62 -27.66
N ASP A 193 -3.31 -3.66 -27.53
CA ASP A 193 -4.63 -3.76 -28.20
C ASP A 193 -5.80 -3.79 -27.20
N LEU A 194 -5.53 -4.03 -25.92
CA LEU A 194 -6.54 -4.14 -24.85
C LEU A 194 -6.16 -3.31 -23.63
N TYR A 195 -6.96 -2.28 -23.37
CA TYR A 195 -6.89 -1.50 -22.12
C TYR A 195 -7.71 -2.16 -21.01
N ILE A 196 -7.04 -2.52 -19.91
CA ILE A 196 -7.67 -2.99 -18.66
C ILE A 196 -7.54 -1.86 -17.64
N GLU A 197 -8.65 -1.27 -17.25
CA GLU A 197 -8.69 -0.09 -16.37
C GLU A 197 -8.03 -0.35 -15.00
N ALA A 198 -8.25 -1.54 -14.43
CA ALA A 198 -7.63 -1.98 -13.16
C ALA A 198 -6.13 -2.29 -13.27
N GLY A 199 -5.61 -2.38 -14.50
CA GLY A 199 -4.30 -2.96 -14.78
C GLY A 199 -4.25 -4.48 -14.55
N THR A 200 -3.03 -5.02 -14.53
CA THR A 200 -2.77 -6.46 -14.31
C THR A 200 -1.98 -6.76 -13.04
N GLU A 201 -1.45 -5.73 -12.39
CA GLU A 201 -0.44 -5.86 -11.33
C GLU A 201 -1.02 -5.71 -9.92
N SER A 202 -2.22 -5.14 -9.79
CA SER A 202 -2.85 -4.86 -8.50
C SER A 202 -3.12 -6.15 -7.72
N LEU A 203 -2.64 -6.21 -6.49
CA LEU A 203 -2.84 -7.33 -5.57
C LEU A 203 -4.23 -7.31 -4.93
N LEU A 204 -4.76 -8.49 -4.63
CA LEU A 204 -6.02 -8.65 -3.89
C LEU A 204 -5.90 -8.04 -2.49
N GLU A 205 -6.77 -7.06 -2.18
CA GLU A 205 -6.73 -6.36 -0.90
C GLU A 205 -7.25 -7.22 0.27
N ARG A 206 -7.96 -8.33 -0.01
CA ARG A 206 -8.37 -9.30 1.01
C ARG A 206 -7.23 -10.15 1.57
N LEU A 207 -6.06 -10.15 0.93
CA LEU A 207 -4.92 -10.98 1.36
C LEU A 207 -4.34 -10.46 2.68
N GLU A 208 -4.03 -11.37 3.60
CA GLU A 208 -3.36 -11.02 4.85
C GLU A 208 -1.91 -10.63 4.58
N VAL A 209 -1.42 -9.57 5.21
CA VAL A 209 -0.03 -9.11 5.01
C VAL A 209 0.98 -10.22 5.25
N ARG A 210 0.78 -11.03 6.29
CA ARG A 210 1.68 -12.16 6.63
C ARG A 210 1.74 -13.24 5.55
N GLN A 211 0.69 -13.38 4.74
CA GLN A 211 0.61 -14.41 3.71
C GLN A 211 1.46 -13.98 2.52
N VAL A 212 1.41 -12.70 2.14
CA VAL A 212 2.09 -12.19 0.96
C VAL A 212 3.56 -11.86 1.23
N LEU A 213 3.85 -11.28 2.40
CA LEU A 213 5.12 -10.65 2.73
C LEU A 213 5.94 -11.47 3.75
N ALA A 214 7.08 -11.99 3.29
CA ALA A 214 8.09 -12.62 4.13
C ALA A 214 9.07 -11.60 4.71
N ALA A 215 9.67 -11.91 5.86
CA ALA A 215 10.82 -11.17 6.35
C ALA A 215 12.07 -11.52 5.53
N GLN A 216 13.06 -10.63 5.45
CA GLN A 216 14.27 -10.82 4.61
C GLN A 216 15.02 -12.14 4.84
N GLY A 217 14.95 -12.72 6.05
CA GLY A 217 15.55 -14.01 6.38
C GLY A 217 14.65 -15.23 6.17
N GLU A 218 13.37 -15.03 5.86
CA GLU A 218 12.40 -16.11 5.64
C GLU A 218 12.39 -16.52 4.15
N PRO A 219 12.33 -17.83 3.85
CA PRO A 219 12.27 -18.31 2.47
C PRO A 219 10.95 -17.93 1.81
N LEU A 220 11.02 -17.53 0.55
CA LEU A 220 9.84 -17.45 -0.32
C LEU A 220 9.43 -18.85 -0.75
N SER A 221 8.16 -19.02 -1.11
CA SER A 221 7.68 -20.32 -1.53
C SER A 221 7.96 -20.59 -3.00
N ASP A 222 8.63 -21.71 -3.28
CA ASP A 222 8.87 -22.20 -4.64
C ASP A 222 7.68 -23.02 -5.19
N ARG A 223 6.73 -23.43 -4.33
CA ARG A 223 5.66 -24.39 -4.67
C ARG A 223 4.26 -23.97 -4.24
N ASN A 224 4.14 -23.16 -3.18
CA ASN A 224 2.88 -22.57 -2.76
C ASN A 224 2.88 -21.09 -3.18
N VAL A 225 1.73 -20.50 -3.47
CA VAL A 225 1.65 -19.10 -3.94
C VAL A 225 2.02 -18.10 -2.83
N PHE A 226 2.45 -18.52 -1.63
CA PHE A 226 2.70 -17.62 -0.49
C PHE A 226 3.80 -18.16 0.43
N PRO A 227 4.66 -17.30 1.02
CA PRO A 227 4.85 -15.88 0.69
C PRO A 227 5.58 -15.67 -0.64
N VAL A 228 5.28 -14.56 -1.31
CA VAL A 228 5.75 -14.26 -2.68
C VAL A 228 6.86 -13.23 -2.74
N THR A 229 7.01 -12.40 -1.72
CA THR A 229 7.96 -11.29 -1.75
C THR A 229 8.48 -10.93 -0.38
N HIS A 230 9.62 -10.24 -0.35
CA HIS A 230 10.20 -9.59 0.84
C HIS A 230 9.91 -8.09 0.88
N LYS A 231 9.33 -7.52 -0.18
CA LYS A 231 8.95 -6.11 -0.30
C LYS A 231 7.61 -6.00 -1.03
N LEU A 232 6.70 -5.21 -0.50
CA LEU A 232 5.48 -4.77 -1.19
C LEU A 232 5.58 -3.29 -1.52
N ILE A 233 4.94 -2.89 -2.60
CA ILE A 233 4.83 -1.50 -3.01
C ILE A 233 3.38 -1.10 -2.84
N TYR A 234 3.12 0.00 -2.14
CA TYR A 234 1.81 0.61 -2.04
C TYR A 234 1.85 1.95 -2.77
N ASN A 235 1.00 2.11 -3.78
CA ASN A 235 0.84 3.37 -4.51
C ASN A 235 -0.50 4.00 -4.11
N TYR A 236 -0.46 5.28 -3.77
CA TYR A 236 -1.63 6.10 -3.49
C TYR A 236 -1.62 7.36 -4.32
N ASP A 237 -2.79 7.71 -4.85
CA ASP A 237 -2.99 8.84 -5.75
C ASP A 237 -2.16 8.70 -7.03
N PHE A 238 -2.70 8.03 -8.04
CA PHE A 238 -2.01 7.81 -9.31
C PHE A 238 -1.65 9.12 -10.07
N GLY A 239 -2.12 10.29 -9.61
CA GLY A 239 -1.67 11.59 -10.09
C GLY A 239 -0.40 12.08 -9.41
N ASP A 240 -0.35 12.03 -8.07
CA ASP A 240 0.79 12.48 -7.26
C ASP A 240 1.87 11.39 -7.06
N ASP A 241 1.52 10.12 -7.31
CA ASP A 241 2.34 8.91 -7.24
C ASP A 241 3.05 8.72 -5.88
N TRP A 242 2.27 8.65 -4.79
CA TRP A 242 2.83 8.39 -3.47
C TRP A 242 3.21 6.93 -3.29
N ILE A 243 4.51 6.64 -3.40
CA ILE A 243 5.04 5.28 -3.27
C ILE A 243 5.53 5.00 -1.85
N VAL A 244 4.90 4.01 -1.20
CA VAL A 244 5.33 3.47 0.09
C VAL A 244 5.85 2.05 -0.11
N GLU A 245 7.14 1.86 0.14
CA GLU A 245 7.74 0.53 0.24
C GLU A 245 7.45 -0.08 1.62
N ILE A 246 7.01 -1.33 1.63
CA ILE A 246 6.58 -2.06 2.83
C ILE A 246 7.44 -3.32 2.96
N THR A 247 8.13 -3.45 4.08
CA THR A 247 8.96 -4.63 4.39
C THR A 247 8.61 -5.19 5.76
N LYS A 248 8.69 -6.51 5.91
CA LYS A 248 8.55 -7.19 7.21
C LYS A 248 9.93 -7.30 7.86
N VAL A 249 10.04 -6.86 9.11
CA VAL A 249 11.29 -6.84 9.86
C VAL A 249 11.21 -7.82 11.03
N ASP A 250 12.23 -8.66 11.17
CA ASP A 250 12.35 -9.57 12.30
C ASP A 250 12.97 -8.86 13.50
N GLY A 251 12.29 -8.96 14.64
CA GLY A 251 12.78 -8.39 15.90
C GLY A 251 12.75 -6.85 15.94
N PHE A 252 13.50 -6.30 16.91
CA PHE A 252 13.49 -4.88 17.26
C PHE A 252 14.90 -4.33 17.54
N ASP A 253 15.95 -5.09 17.26
CA ASP A 253 17.32 -4.78 17.67
C ASP A 253 17.86 -3.50 17.03
N ASP A 254 17.45 -3.21 15.79
CA ASP A 254 17.76 -1.99 15.07
C ASP A 254 17.17 -0.75 15.76
N LEU A 255 15.90 -0.80 16.21
CA LEU A 255 15.28 0.33 16.92
C LEU A 255 15.80 0.48 18.35
N LEU A 256 16.09 -0.64 19.02
CA LEU A 256 16.66 -0.65 20.37
C LEU A 256 18.09 -0.09 20.38
N SER A 257 18.94 -0.52 19.44
CA SER A 257 20.32 -0.04 19.33
C SER A 257 20.40 1.46 19.01
N GLN A 258 19.44 1.97 18.23
CA GLN A 258 19.30 3.40 17.94
C GLN A 258 18.67 4.19 19.09
N HIS A 259 18.26 3.54 20.19
CA HIS A 259 17.53 4.14 21.31
C HIS A 259 16.23 4.84 20.87
N ALA A 260 15.64 4.36 19.77
CA ALA A 260 14.41 4.91 19.20
C ALA A 260 13.16 4.47 20.01
N ILE A 261 13.22 3.28 20.62
CA ILE A 261 12.19 2.70 21.48
C ILE A 261 12.81 1.90 22.63
N SER A 262 12.02 1.61 23.66
CA SER A 262 12.36 0.72 24.77
C SER A 262 11.63 -0.63 24.71
N TRP A 263 12.13 -1.63 25.44
CA TRP A 263 11.43 -2.92 25.62
C TRP A 263 10.01 -2.76 26.19
N PHE A 264 9.83 -1.80 27.11
CA PHE A 264 8.52 -1.50 27.68
C PHE A 264 7.51 -0.96 26.65
N GLU A 265 7.97 -0.17 25.67
CA GLU A 265 7.11 0.31 24.57
C GLU A 265 6.77 -0.81 23.58
N ILE A 266 7.71 -1.72 23.31
CA ILE A 266 7.47 -2.90 22.47
C ILE A 266 6.41 -3.80 23.11
N ASP A 267 6.52 -4.09 24.40
CA ASP A 267 5.58 -4.96 25.11
C ASP A 267 4.18 -4.35 25.15
N GLN A 268 4.05 -3.06 25.48
CA GLN A 268 2.76 -2.36 25.41
C GLN A 268 2.17 -2.35 24.00
N ALA A 269 2.98 -2.17 22.96
CA ALA A 269 2.49 -2.19 21.59
C ALA A 269 1.94 -3.57 21.22
N LYS A 270 2.64 -4.65 21.61
CA LYS A 270 2.15 -6.03 21.41
C LYS A 270 0.86 -6.30 22.17
N GLU A 271 0.76 -5.85 23.41
CA GLU A 271 -0.48 -5.96 24.20
C GLU A 271 -1.65 -5.25 23.51
N ILE A 272 -1.46 -4.00 23.05
CA ILE A 272 -2.49 -3.28 22.29
C ILE A 272 -2.89 -4.02 21.03
N VAL A 273 -1.92 -4.55 20.28
CA VAL A 273 -2.17 -5.30 19.04
C VAL A 273 -2.98 -6.57 19.32
N ILE A 274 -2.68 -7.28 20.41
CA ILE A 274 -3.38 -8.52 20.78
C ILE A 274 -4.77 -8.23 21.36
N ASP A 275 -4.87 -7.29 22.30
CA ASP A 275 -6.10 -7.04 23.08
C ASP A 275 -7.10 -6.16 22.34
N GLN A 276 -6.60 -5.16 21.61
CA GLN A 276 -7.43 -4.20 20.87
C GLN A 276 -7.49 -4.50 19.38
N HIS A 277 -6.71 -5.48 18.90
CA HIS A 277 -6.72 -5.93 17.50
C HIS A 277 -6.55 -4.77 16.50
N ARG A 278 -5.59 -3.89 16.79
CA ARG A 278 -5.31 -2.71 15.97
C ARG A 278 -3.81 -2.45 15.91
N PRO A 279 -3.32 -1.82 14.83
CA PRO A 279 -1.90 -1.52 14.66
C PRO A 279 -1.44 -0.43 15.63
N VAL A 280 -0.12 -0.40 15.90
CA VAL A 280 0.55 0.60 16.72
C VAL A 280 1.79 1.10 16.00
N CYS A 281 1.98 2.43 15.96
CA CYS A 281 3.23 3.02 15.50
C CYS A 281 4.24 3.04 16.64
N LEU A 282 5.38 2.37 16.43
CA LEU A 282 6.51 2.34 17.36
C LEU A 282 7.40 3.56 17.16
N HIS A 283 7.77 3.81 15.91
CA HIS A 283 8.74 4.82 15.55
C HIS A 283 8.33 5.51 14.24
N LYS A 284 8.74 6.77 14.11
CA LYS A 284 8.55 7.57 12.90
C LYS A 284 9.76 8.45 12.66
N GLN A 285 10.07 8.65 11.39
CA GLN A 285 11.01 9.64 10.92
C GLN A 285 10.35 10.47 9.81
N GLY A 286 10.49 11.79 9.88
CA GLY A 286 9.84 12.70 8.95
C GLY A 286 8.40 13.08 9.32
N LEU A 287 7.95 14.20 8.76
CA LEU A 287 6.60 14.75 8.96
C LEU A 287 5.51 13.88 8.31
N SER A 288 4.25 14.19 8.63
CA SER A 288 3.13 13.78 7.78
C SER A 288 3.09 14.66 6.54
N VAL A 289 2.74 14.06 5.42
CA VAL A 289 2.56 14.73 4.12
C VAL A 289 1.11 15.20 3.97
N LEU A 290 0.75 15.70 2.78
CA LEU A 290 -0.61 16.12 2.42
C LEU A 290 -0.88 15.79 0.96
N ASP A 291 -2.14 15.49 0.65
CA ASP A 291 -2.60 15.16 -0.69
C ASP A 291 -2.54 16.38 -1.64
N ASN A 292 -2.49 16.12 -2.95
CA ASN A 292 -2.54 17.11 -4.04
C ASN A 292 -1.42 18.15 -3.98
N VAL A 293 -0.21 17.72 -3.61
CA VAL A 293 0.97 18.61 -3.57
C VAL A 293 1.98 18.25 -4.66
N GLY A 294 1.75 17.18 -5.44
CA GLY A 294 2.66 16.67 -6.46
C GLY A 294 3.67 15.67 -5.91
N GLY A 295 3.21 14.74 -5.08
CA GLY A 295 4.05 13.68 -4.50
C GLY A 295 5.13 14.19 -3.55
N LEU A 296 6.17 13.38 -3.32
CA LEU A 296 7.22 13.72 -2.36
C LEU A 296 8.09 14.90 -2.84
N SER A 297 8.38 14.94 -4.14
CA SER A 297 8.98 16.08 -4.84
C SER A 297 8.21 17.39 -4.62
N GLY A 298 6.89 17.35 -4.80
CA GLY A 298 5.99 18.45 -4.54
C GLY A 298 5.94 18.87 -3.08
N PHE A 299 5.95 17.90 -2.16
CA PHE A 299 6.00 18.17 -0.72
C PHE A 299 7.30 18.89 -0.30
N ALA A 300 8.44 18.51 -0.88
CA ALA A 300 9.71 19.20 -0.65
C ALA A 300 9.66 20.65 -1.14
N ASN A 301 9.01 20.91 -2.28
CA ASN A 301 8.79 22.26 -2.81
C ASN A 301 7.84 23.06 -1.91
N PHE A 302 6.75 22.44 -1.43
CA PHE A 302 5.85 23.02 -0.45
C PHE A 302 6.60 23.47 0.81
N LEU A 303 7.45 22.59 1.37
CA LEU A 303 8.28 22.92 2.54
C LEU A 303 9.19 24.13 2.25
N ARG A 304 9.81 24.18 1.08
CA ARG A 304 10.61 25.34 0.65
C ARG A 304 9.77 26.61 0.65
N THR A 305 8.60 26.60 0.00
CA THR A 305 7.73 27.76 -0.07
C THR A 305 7.36 28.27 1.32
N ILE A 306 6.97 27.40 2.26
CA ILE A 306 6.48 27.85 3.56
C ILE A 306 7.57 28.26 4.57
N TYR A 307 8.84 27.87 4.34
CA TYR A 307 9.97 28.15 5.25
C TYR A 307 11.00 29.11 4.67
N GLU A 308 11.26 29.07 3.36
CA GLU A 308 12.27 29.87 2.67
C GLU A 308 11.66 30.90 1.69
N GLY A 309 10.34 30.92 1.51
CA GLY A 309 9.66 31.86 0.61
C GLY A 309 9.80 33.33 1.03
N GLU A 310 10.16 34.20 0.08
CA GLU A 310 10.34 35.64 0.31
C GLU A 310 9.00 36.40 0.27
N ASP A 311 8.05 35.95 -0.56
CA ASP A 311 6.70 36.52 -0.62
C ASP A 311 5.86 36.03 0.57
N LYS A 312 5.63 36.94 1.52
CA LYS A 312 4.87 36.65 2.74
C LYS A 312 3.40 36.33 2.49
N GLU A 313 2.79 36.87 1.43
CA GLU A 313 1.40 36.54 1.10
C GLU A 313 1.31 35.14 0.50
N GLU A 314 2.23 34.76 -0.39
CA GLU A 314 2.33 33.39 -0.91
C GLU A 314 2.53 32.39 0.24
N VAL A 315 3.51 32.61 1.12
CA VAL A 315 3.77 31.77 2.30
C VAL A 315 2.50 31.59 3.14
N LYS A 316 1.77 32.68 3.39
CA LYS A 316 0.56 32.66 4.21
C LYS A 316 -0.58 31.92 3.52
N MET A 317 -0.79 32.13 2.22
CA MET A 317 -1.80 31.42 1.43
C MET A 317 -1.51 29.93 1.37
N THR A 318 -0.27 29.53 1.07
CA THR A 318 0.15 28.12 1.01
C THR A 318 -0.01 27.43 2.37
N ARG A 319 0.34 28.09 3.48
CA ARG A 319 0.07 27.55 4.82
C ARG A 319 -1.43 27.43 5.13
N ALA A 320 -2.24 28.38 4.68
CA ALA A 320 -3.69 28.34 4.88
C ALA A 320 -4.33 27.20 4.09
N TRP A 321 -3.90 27.00 2.83
CA TRP A 321 -4.30 25.88 1.99
C TRP A 321 -3.94 24.54 2.62
N ALA A 322 -2.68 24.33 3.02
CA ALA A 322 -2.25 23.09 3.64
C ALA A 322 -3.05 22.77 4.93
N ARG A 323 -3.31 23.78 5.76
CA ARG A 323 -4.16 23.62 6.95
C ARG A 323 -5.60 23.25 6.62
N SER A 324 -6.14 23.77 5.52
CA SER A 324 -7.50 23.45 5.08
C SER A 324 -7.64 21.98 4.65
N LEU A 325 -6.55 21.38 4.18
CA LEU A 325 -6.42 19.95 3.89
C LEU A 325 -6.05 19.10 5.11
N GLY A 326 -6.01 19.69 6.32
CA GLY A 326 -5.72 18.98 7.56
C GLY A 326 -4.23 18.81 7.88
N TRP A 327 -3.32 19.36 7.08
CA TRP A 327 -1.88 19.27 7.35
C TRP A 327 -1.50 20.01 8.63
N SER A 328 -0.63 19.38 9.43
CA SER A 328 -0.10 19.96 10.66
C SER A 328 1.30 19.45 10.95
N ASP A 329 2.17 20.37 11.36
CA ASP A 329 3.50 20.14 11.92
C ASP A 329 3.48 19.77 13.42
N LYS A 330 2.30 19.59 14.02
CA LYS A 330 2.17 19.26 15.45
C LYS A 330 2.73 17.88 15.74
N LYS A 331 3.58 17.81 16.78
CA LYS A 331 4.16 16.55 17.25
C LYS A 331 3.11 15.71 17.97
N ILE A 332 2.74 14.59 17.35
CA ILE A 332 1.93 13.53 17.93
C ILE A 332 2.86 12.41 18.38
N ALA A 333 2.68 11.92 19.61
CA ALA A 333 3.40 10.76 20.14
C ALA A 333 3.10 9.51 19.30
N ASN A 334 4.10 8.67 19.05
CA ASN A 334 4.01 7.54 18.11
C ASN A 334 2.83 6.61 18.44
N ASN A 335 2.67 6.24 19.72
CA ASN A 335 1.59 5.40 20.21
C ASN A 335 0.17 6.03 20.16
N LYS A 336 0.04 7.29 19.72
CA LYS A 336 -1.23 8.00 19.55
C LYS A 336 -1.59 8.27 18.08
N ILE A 337 -0.77 7.84 17.13
CA ILE A 337 -1.03 8.06 15.69
C ILE A 337 -2.18 7.15 15.23
N LEU A 338 -2.14 5.87 15.62
CA LEU A 338 -3.11 4.82 15.33
C LEU A 338 -4.00 4.52 16.54
#